data_AF-A0A060YXE2-F1
#
_entry.id   AF-A0A060YXE2-F1
#
_cell.length_a   1.000
_cell.length_b   1.000
_cell.length_c   1.000
_cell.angle_alpha   90.00
_cell.angle_beta   90.00
_cell.angle_gamma   90.00
#
_symmetry.space_group_name_H-M   'P 1'
#
loop_
_entity.id
_entity.type
_entity.pdbx_description
1 polymer ?
#
loop_
_entity_poly.entity_id
_entity_poly.type
_entity_poly.pdbx_seq_one_letter_code
_entity_poly.pdbx_strand_id
1 'polypeptide(L)'
;MTLVCPYLVDTGMFKGCRIRKEIEPFLPPLKPEFCVTQSMRAILTDQAMICTPRIVYMVNFMKSFLPFEAIVCMYRFLGADKCMYPFLAQRKELMNNNEAKGDV
;
A
#
# COMPACT_ATOMS: atom_id res chain seq x y z
N MET A 1 -17.91 10.72 12.01
CA MET A 1 -16.55 10.10 12.02
C MET A 1 -16.38 9.38 10.69
N THR A 2 -15.32 9.69 9.93
CA THR A 2 -15.06 9.14 8.59
C THR A 2 -13.79 8.30 8.61
N LEU A 3 -13.89 7.05 8.18
CA LEU A 3 -12.75 6.14 8.07
C LEU A 3 -12.09 6.26 6.69
N VAL A 4 -10.80 6.58 6.66
CA VAL A 4 -10.04 6.78 5.41
C VAL A 4 -9.06 5.62 5.23
N CYS A 5 -9.20 4.87 4.13
CA CYS A 5 -8.35 3.76 3.74
C CYS A 5 -7.65 4.06 2.40
N PRO A 6 -6.53 4.81 2.42
CA PRO A 6 -5.74 5.00 1.23
C PRO A 6 -4.84 3.78 0.98
N TYR A 7 -4.68 3.45 -0.29
CA TYR A 7 -3.62 2.59 -0.80
C TYR A 7 -2.29 3.34 -0.77
N LEU A 8 -1.21 2.66 -1.16
CA LEU A 8 0.16 3.18 -1.19
C LEU A 8 0.21 4.62 -1.70
N VAL A 9 0.48 5.58 -0.82
CA VAL A 9 0.58 7.01 -1.16
C VAL A 9 2.04 7.35 -1.39
N ASP A 10 2.35 8.05 -2.48
CA ASP A 10 3.71 8.46 -2.80
C ASP A 10 4.14 9.70 -1.99
N THR A 11 4.24 9.54 -0.67
CA THR A 11 4.73 10.57 0.26
C THR A 11 6.24 10.48 0.53
N GLY A 12 6.96 9.63 -0.22
CA GLY A 12 8.35 9.28 0.08
C GLY A 12 8.51 8.15 1.13
N MET A 13 7.55 8.00 2.05
CA MET A 13 7.54 6.96 3.09
C MET A 13 7.55 5.54 2.51
N PHE A 14 6.92 5.37 1.34
CA PHE A 14 6.73 4.07 0.69
C PHE A 14 7.63 3.87 -0.54
N LYS A 15 8.69 4.66 -0.72
CA LYS A 15 9.61 4.52 -1.88
C LYS A 15 10.27 3.15 -2.02
N GLY A 16 10.45 2.43 -0.91
CA GLY A 16 10.95 1.05 -0.90
C GLY A 16 9.87 0.00 -1.09
N CYS A 17 8.59 0.37 -1.06
CA CYS A 17 7.50 -0.57 -1.29
C CYS A 17 7.24 -0.67 -2.80
N ARG A 18 7.50 -1.83 -3.39
CA ARG A 18 7.21 -2.07 -4.81
C ARG A 18 6.24 -3.23 -4.94
N ILE A 19 5.08 -2.97 -5.52
CA ILE A 19 4.20 -4.05 -5.98
C ILE A 19 4.84 -4.70 -7.22
N ARG A 20 4.45 -5.94 -7.49
CA ARG A 20 4.76 -6.63 -8.75
C ARG A 20 4.57 -5.70 -9.95
N LYS A 21 5.55 -5.65 -10.85
CA LYS A 21 5.56 -4.77 -12.04
C LYS A 21 4.35 -5.00 -12.94
N GLU A 22 3.78 -6.20 -12.92
CA GLU A 22 2.60 -6.55 -13.70
C GLU A 22 1.32 -5.87 -13.19
N ILE A 23 1.29 -5.47 -11.92
CA ILE A 23 0.12 -4.91 -11.24
C ILE A 23 0.28 -3.42 -10.95
N GLU A 24 1.51 -2.90 -10.99
CA GLU A 24 1.82 -1.48 -10.90
C GLU A 24 1.00 -0.60 -11.86
N PRO A 25 0.72 -0.98 -13.13
CA PRO A 25 -0.17 -0.20 -14.00
C PRO A 25 -1.63 -0.16 -13.53
N PHE A 26 -2.06 -1.19 -12.81
CA PHE A 26 -3.44 -1.36 -12.34
C PHE A 26 -3.67 -0.71 -10.98
N LEU A 27 -2.64 -0.70 -10.13
CA LEU A 27 -2.62 -0.09 -8.81
C LEU A 27 -1.40 0.83 -8.68
N PRO A 28 -1.39 1.97 -9.40
CA PRO A 28 -0.31 2.93 -9.28
C PRO A 28 -0.30 3.57 -7.88
N PRO A 29 0.86 4.02 -7.39
CA PRO A 29 0.95 4.82 -6.17
C PRO A 29 0.08 6.07 -6.27
N LEU A 30 -0.61 6.39 -5.18
CA LEU A 30 -1.50 7.55 -5.13
C LEU A 30 -0.71 8.82 -4.91
N LYS A 31 -1.05 9.85 -5.68
CA LYS A 31 -0.59 11.21 -5.41
C LYS A 31 -1.19 11.71 -4.08
N PRO A 32 -0.37 12.32 -3.20
CA PRO A 32 -0.84 12.78 -1.90
C PRO A 32 -1.94 13.84 -2.02
N GLU A 33 -1.87 14.72 -3.01
CA GLU A 33 -2.88 15.78 -3.24
C GLU A 33 -4.25 15.19 -3.55
N PHE A 34 -4.27 14.11 -4.33
CA PHE A 34 -5.50 13.39 -4.67
C PHE A 34 -6.08 12.69 -3.44
N CYS A 35 -5.24 12.03 -2.65
CA CYS A 35 -5.64 11.36 -1.42
C CYS A 35 -6.28 12.35 -0.42
N VAL A 36 -5.65 13.52 -0.22
CA VAL A 36 -6.16 14.57 0.66
C VAL A 36 -7.50 15.11 0.14
N THR A 37 -7.59 15.42 -1.15
CA THR A 37 -8.84 15.95 -1.75
C THR A 37 -10.01 14.98 -1.58
N GLN A 38 -9.81 13.67 -1.82
CA GLN A 38 -10.87 12.67 -1.62
C GLN A 38 -11.23 12.51 -0.15
N SER A 39 -10.23 12.53 0.74
CA SER A 39 -10.47 12.42 2.19
C SER A 39 -11.27 13.60 2.71
N MET A 40 -10.89 14.83 2.34
CA MET A 40 -11.61 16.05 2.71
C MET A 40 -13.04 16.05 2.19
N ARG A 41 -13.25 15.62 0.94
CA ARG A 41 -14.60 15.48 0.38
C ARG A 41 -15.44 14.48 1.17
N ALA A 42 -14.88 13.32 1.54
CA ALA A 42 -15.59 12.30 2.32
C ALA A 42 -15.99 12.81 3.70
N ILE A 43 -15.11 13.56 4.36
CA ILE A 43 -15.38 14.20 5.65
C ILE A 43 -16.52 15.23 5.51
N LEU A 44 -16.45 16.11 4.52
CA LEU A 44 -17.48 17.15 4.30
C LEU A 44 -18.85 16.59 3.87
N THR A 45 -18.89 15.34 3.41
CA THR A 45 -20.12 14.66 2.98
C THR A 45 -20.59 13.61 3.98
N ASP A 46 -20.03 13.59 5.19
CA ASP A 46 -20.34 12.64 6.26
C ASP A 46 -20.30 11.16 5.80
N GLN A 47 -19.38 10.83 4.89
CA GLN A 47 -19.19 9.45 4.46
C GLN A 47 -18.55 8.63 5.58
N ALA A 48 -19.11 7.47 5.89
CA ALA A 48 -18.60 6.60 6.95
C ALA A 48 -17.24 5.96 6.60
N MET A 49 -17.00 5.64 5.32
CA MET A 49 -15.77 4.98 4.85
C MET A 49 -15.40 5.40 3.43
N ILE A 50 -14.14 5.80 3.22
CA ILE A 50 -13.55 6.08 1.91
C ILE A 50 -12.32 5.18 1.64
N CYS A 51 -12.35 4.37 0.58
CA CYS A 51 -11.20 3.59 0.11
C CYS A 51 -10.66 4.17 -1.21
N THR A 52 -9.37 4.50 -1.25
CA THR A 52 -8.75 5.13 -2.44
C THR A 52 -7.51 4.32 -2.85
N PRO A 53 -7.38 3.84 -4.10
CA PRO A 53 -8.26 4.01 -5.24
C PRO A 53 -9.50 3.11 -5.13
N ARG A 54 -10.57 3.44 -5.88
CA ARG A 54 -11.88 2.76 -5.76
C ARG A 54 -11.82 1.24 -5.91
N ILE A 55 -10.83 0.73 -6.62
CA ILE A 55 -10.62 -0.70 -6.78
C ILE A 55 -10.33 -1.44 -5.46
N VAL A 56 -9.81 -0.75 -4.45
CA VAL A 56 -9.63 -1.32 -3.11
C VAL A 56 -10.97 -1.71 -2.49
N TYR A 57 -12.08 -1.06 -2.86
CA TYR A 57 -13.41 -1.52 -2.45
C TYR A 57 -13.75 -2.90 -3.00
N MET A 58 -13.39 -3.18 -4.26
CA MET A 58 -13.63 -4.51 -4.83
C MET A 58 -12.81 -5.58 -4.11
N VAL A 59 -11.53 -5.29 -3.80
CA VAL A 59 -10.69 -6.21 -3.03
C VAL A 59 -11.26 -6.45 -1.62
N ASN A 60 -11.72 -5.39 -0.95
CA ASN A 60 -12.33 -5.51 0.37
C ASN A 60 -13.66 -6.26 0.32
N PHE A 61 -14.44 -6.08 -0.73
CA PHE A 61 -15.67 -6.83 -0.97
C PHE A 61 -15.37 -8.31 -1.24
N MET A 62 -14.41 -8.62 -2.12
CA MET A 62 -13.98 -10.00 -2.39
C MET A 62 -13.50 -10.72 -1.12
N LYS A 63 -12.82 -10.01 -0.22
CA LYS A 63 -12.39 -10.55 1.07
C LYS A 63 -13.56 -11.03 1.94
N SER A 64 -14.75 -10.43 1.80
CA SER A 64 -15.94 -10.84 2.54
C SER A 64 -16.64 -12.07 1.95
N PHE A 65 -16.41 -12.38 0.66
CA PHE A 65 -17.06 -13.50 -0.03
C PHE A 65 -16.17 -14.73 -0.17
N LEU A 66 -14.85 -14.56 -0.28
CA LEU A 66 -13.92 -15.67 -0.53
C LEU A 66 -13.43 -16.30 0.79
N PRO A 67 -13.18 -17.62 0.82
CA PRO A 67 -12.50 -18.26 1.94
C PRO A 67 -11.06 -17.74 2.08
N PHE A 68 -10.55 -17.73 3.31
CA PHE A 68 -9.22 -17.18 3.65
C PHE A 68 -8.10 -17.70 2.74
N GLU A 69 -8.11 -18.99 2.41
CA GLU A 69 -7.11 -19.60 1.52
C GLU A 69 -7.09 -18.99 0.11
N ALA A 70 -8.26 -18.73 -0.47
CA ALA A 70 -8.37 -18.13 -1.79
C ALA A 70 -7.88 -16.67 -1.77
N ILE A 71 -8.14 -15.95 -0.67
CA ILE A 71 -7.65 -14.59 -0.45
C ILE A 71 -6.13 -14.59 -0.34
N VAL A 72 -5.53 -15.50 0.43
CA VAL A 72 -4.06 -15.63 0.54
C VAL A 72 -3.43 -15.96 -0.82
N CYS A 73 -4.04 -16.87 -1.58
CA CYS A 73 -3.59 -17.21 -2.93
C CYS A 73 -3.66 -15.98 -3.87
N MET A 74 -4.75 -15.22 -3.81
CA MET A 74 -4.91 -13.98 -4.57
C MET A 74 -3.87 -12.93 -4.16
N TYR A 75 -3.59 -12.73 -2.87
CA TYR A 75 -2.57 -11.80 -2.40
C TYR A 75 -1.16 -12.19 -2.86
N ARG A 76 -0.83 -13.50 -2.86
CA ARG A 76 0.43 -14.04 -3.40
C ARG A 76 0.54 -13.87 -4.91
N PHE A 77 -0.56 -14.11 -5.63
CA PHE A 77 -0.63 -13.88 -7.07
C PHE A 77 -0.43 -12.39 -7.40
N LEU A 78 -1.09 -11.51 -6.63
CA LEU A 78 -0.96 -10.07 -6.76
C LEU A 78 0.42 -9.54 -6.31
N GLY A 79 1.27 -10.37 -5.70
CA GLY A 79 2.58 -9.97 -5.18
C GLY A 79 2.50 -8.92 -4.08
N ALA A 80 1.35 -8.77 -3.43
CA ALA A 80 1.16 -7.86 -2.32
C ALA A 80 1.89 -8.34 -1.06
N ASP A 81 2.12 -9.65 -0.93
CA ASP A 81 2.94 -10.26 0.13
C ASP A 81 4.41 -9.82 0.06
N LYS A 82 4.90 -9.53 -1.16
CA LYS A 82 6.30 -9.14 -1.39
C LYS A 82 6.52 -7.63 -1.44
N CYS A 83 5.49 -6.82 -1.28
CA CYS A 83 5.57 -5.38 -1.50
C CYS A 83 6.58 -4.67 -0.57
N MET A 84 6.75 -5.16 0.66
CA MET A 84 7.67 -4.62 1.66
C MET A 84 9.11 -5.16 1.58
N TYR A 85 9.38 -6.20 0.78
CA TYR A 85 10.70 -6.83 0.74
C TYR A 85 11.81 -5.85 0.29
N PRO A 86 11.61 -5.00 -0.74
CA PRO A 86 12.65 -4.06 -1.15
C PRO A 86 12.91 -2.97 -0.09
N PHE A 87 11.89 -2.57 0.67
CA PHE A 87 12.05 -1.66 1.80
C PHE A 87 12.92 -2.28 2.90
N LEU A 88 12.68 -3.55 3.24
CA LEU A 88 13.48 -4.28 4.22
C LEU A 88 14.92 -4.51 3.74
N ALA A 89 15.11 -4.81 2.45
CA ALA A 89 16.44 -4.96 1.86
C ALA A 89 17.25 -3.66 1.95
N GLN A 90 16.66 -2.53 1.58
CA GLN A 90 17.30 -1.22 1.70
C GLN A 90 17.69 -0.89 3.15
N ARG A 91 16.83 -1.20 4.12
CA ARG A 91 17.13 -1.00 5.55
C ARG A 91 18.29 -1.89 6.02
N LYS A 92 18.34 -3.13 5.54
CA LYS A 92 19.43 -4.08 5.87
C LYS A 92 20.77 -3.61 5.31
N GLU A 93 20.82 -3.10 4.09
CA GLU A 93 22.04 -2.53 3.49
C GLU A 93 22.55 -1.32 4.27
N LEU A 94 21.65 -0.42 4.70
CA LEU A 94 22.01 0.74 5.52
C LEU A 94 22.59 0.35 6.88
N MET A 95 22.08 -0.71 7.51
CA MET A 95 22.63 -1.23 8.77
C MET A 95 24.03 -1.81 8.58
N ASN A 96 24.22 -2.69 7.59
CA ASN A 96 25.54 -3.29 7.31
C ASN A 96 26.61 -2.22 6.98
N ASN A 97 26.24 -1.17 6.24
CA ASN A 97 27.16 -0.08 5.90
C ASN A 97 27.52 0.84 7.09
N ASN A 98 26.64 0.92 8.09
CA ASN A 98 26.91 1.68 9.32
C ASN A 98 27.80 0.90 10.27
N GLU A 99 27.62 -0.43 10.37
CA GLU A 99 28.53 -1.31 11.12
C GLU A 99 29.94 -1.25 10.54
N ALA A 100 30.09 -1.33 9.21
CA ALA A 100 31.39 -1.19 8.55
C ALA A 100 32.06 0.19 8.69
N LYS A 101 31.33 1.24 9.09
CA LYS A 101 31.86 2.59 9.37
C LYS A 101 32.11 2.86 10.85
N GLY A 102 31.59 2.03 11.75
CA GLY A 102 31.81 2.14 13.19
C GLY A 102 33.11 1.48 13.69
N ASP A 103 33.74 0.67 12.84
CA ASP A 103 35.00 -0.04 13.11
C ASP A 103 36.26 0.71 12.59
N VAL A 104 36.15 2.01 12.29
CA VAL A 104 37.29 2.90 11.93
C VAL A 104 37.44 4.03 12.93
#